data_AF-A0A1F8EF67-F1
#
_entry.id   AF-A0A1F8EF67-F1
#
_cell.length_a   1.000
_cell.length_b   1.000
_cell.length_c   1.000
_cell.angle_alpha   90.00
_cell.angle_beta   90.00
_cell.angle_gamma   90.00
#
_symmetry.space_group_name_H-M   'P 1'
#
loop_
_entity.id
_entity.type
_entity.pdbx_description
1 polymer ?
#
loop_
_entity_poly.entity_id
_entity_poly.type
_entity_poly.pdbx_seq_one_letter_code
_entity_poly.pdbx_strand_id
1 'polypeptide(L)'
;MVPINDFQLFAVGTNAHESQRAYEKMLSERDQRVAIEAKRDIQHIEGVVARASSETLQAGTTYYLYLENVPHLFTAGPGLSSKLIVTRPGDKVKIGFYASDKDVVPMSEFDNLSLPLSKSVLQGKVESSATEHRSQEEATEDAKTVLERMKNLTPKELQELGKKVPPKK
;
A
#
# COMPACT_ATOMS: atom_id res chain seq x y z
N MET A 1 -16.18 -10.66 -25.38
CA MET A 1 -16.73 -9.36 -24.94
C MET A 1 -15.65 -8.69 -24.10
N VAL A 2 -14.92 -7.73 -24.67
CA VAL A 2 -13.87 -6.97 -24.00
C VAL A 2 -14.46 -5.58 -23.73
N PRO A 3 -14.54 -5.11 -22.48
CA PRO A 3 -14.98 -3.75 -22.23
C PRO A 3 -13.87 -2.79 -22.64
N ILE A 4 -14.13 -2.02 -23.69
CA ILE A 4 -13.37 -0.84 -24.09
C ILE A 4 -13.77 0.28 -23.13
N ASN A 5 -12.87 0.66 -22.22
CA ASN A 5 -12.98 1.93 -21.52
C ASN A 5 -12.06 2.93 -22.23
N ASP A 6 -12.66 3.71 -23.12
CA ASP A 6 -12.05 4.88 -23.74
C ASP A 6 -11.85 5.97 -22.67
N PHE A 7 -10.65 6.06 -22.09
CA PHE A 7 -10.23 7.24 -21.36
C PHE A 7 -9.72 8.29 -22.35
N GLN A 8 -10.64 9.01 -22.99
CA GLN A 8 -10.32 10.29 -23.62
C GLN A 8 -10.22 11.34 -22.51
N LEU A 9 -9.04 11.45 -21.89
CA LEU A 9 -8.69 12.58 -21.04
C LEU A 9 -8.24 13.74 -21.93
N PHE A 10 -9.16 14.66 -22.22
CA PHE A 10 -8.83 15.91 -22.92
C PHE A 10 -7.96 16.78 -22.02
N ALA A 11 -6.65 16.76 -22.24
CA ALA A 11 -5.72 17.74 -21.70
C ALA A 11 -5.82 19.03 -22.53
N VAL A 12 -6.72 19.94 -22.16
CA VAL A 12 -6.70 21.32 -22.67
C VAL A 12 -5.90 22.16 -21.68
N GLY A 13 -4.57 22.02 -21.70
CA GLY A 13 -3.66 22.93 -21.03
C GLY A 13 -3.42 24.13 -21.92
N THR A 14 -3.82 25.33 -21.48
CA THR A 14 -3.68 26.58 -22.23
C THR A 14 -2.23 27.11 -22.29
N ASN A 15 -1.24 26.32 -21.87
CA ASN A 15 0.16 26.75 -21.89
C ASN A 15 1.14 25.58 -22.01
N ALA A 16 2.06 25.64 -22.99
CA ALA A 16 3.04 24.59 -23.29
C ALA A 16 3.90 24.19 -22.08
N HIS A 17 4.08 25.13 -21.14
CA HIS A 17 4.87 24.92 -19.93
C HIS A 17 4.19 23.96 -18.92
N GLU A 18 2.86 23.92 -18.88
CA GLU A 18 2.10 23.03 -18.00
C GLU A 18 2.11 21.60 -18.53
N SER A 19 1.96 21.44 -19.86
CA SER A 19 2.10 20.16 -20.55
C SER A 19 3.50 19.58 -20.40
N GLN A 20 4.55 20.41 -20.47
CA GLN A 20 5.92 19.97 -20.24
C GLN A 20 6.13 19.49 -18.81
N ARG A 21 5.63 20.21 -17.80
CA ARG A 21 5.72 19.79 -16.39
C ARG A 21 4.93 18.50 -16.10
N ALA A 22 3.74 18.36 -16.68
CA ALA A 22 2.95 17.14 -16.57
C ALA A 22 3.65 15.94 -17.23
N TYR A 23 4.34 16.16 -18.35
CA TYR A 23 5.13 15.15 -19.04
C TYR A 23 6.39 14.75 -18.26
N GLU A 24 7.14 15.71 -17.73
CA GLU A 24 8.30 15.47 -16.85
C GLU A 24 7.88 14.70 -15.58
N LYS A 25 6.71 15.00 -15.03
CA LYS A 25 6.12 14.27 -13.91
C LYS A 25 5.79 12.81 -14.28
N MET A 26 5.14 12.59 -15.42
CA MET A 26 4.82 11.25 -15.91
C MET A 26 6.09 10.42 -16.18
N LEU A 27 7.17 11.03 -16.68
CA LEU A 27 8.46 10.37 -16.86
C LEU A 27 9.11 10.00 -15.54
N SER A 28 9.09 10.89 -14.54
CA SER A 28 9.59 10.60 -13.19
C SER A 28 8.80 9.46 -12.52
N GLU A 29 7.46 9.47 -12.66
CA GLU A 29 6.59 8.40 -12.17
C GLU A 29 6.83 7.08 -12.93
N ARG A 30 7.15 7.13 -14.24
CA ARG A 30 7.56 5.95 -15.02
C ARG A 30 8.90 5.41 -14.56
N ASP A 31 9.89 6.27 -14.33
CA ASP A 31 11.20 5.86 -13.80
C ASP A 31 11.06 5.26 -12.40
N GLN A 32 10.15 5.80 -11.57
CA GLN A 32 9.79 5.19 -10.29
C GLN A 32 9.11 3.82 -10.47
N ARG A 33 8.26 3.61 -11.49
CA ARG A 33 7.66 2.30 -11.79
C ARG A 33 8.65 1.30 -12.39
N VAL A 34 9.59 1.73 -13.24
CA VAL A 34 10.65 0.87 -13.80
C VAL A 34 11.62 0.41 -12.70
N ALA A 35 11.82 1.21 -11.65
CA ALA A 35 12.59 0.81 -10.47
C ALA A 35 11.90 -0.24 -9.58
N ILE A 36 10.57 -0.44 -9.71
CA ILE A 36 9.77 -1.38 -8.90
C ILE A 36 9.78 -2.81 -9.50
N GLU A 37 10.05 -2.98 -10.79
CA GLU A 37 9.99 -4.30 -11.46
C GLU A 37 11.31 -5.10 -11.42
N ALA A 38 12.44 -4.48 -11.06
CA ALA A 38 13.62 -5.23 -10.70
C ALA A 38 13.47 -5.68 -9.25
N LYS A 39 13.55 -6.99 -9.00
CA LYS A 39 13.59 -7.63 -7.68
C LYS A 39 14.80 -7.11 -6.88
N ARG A 40 14.72 -5.87 -6.41
CA ARG A 40 15.72 -5.20 -5.59
C ARG A 40 15.36 -5.56 -4.15
N ASP A 41 16.31 -6.12 -3.43
CA ASP A 41 16.12 -6.34 -2.01
C ASP A 41 15.99 -4.98 -1.31
N ILE A 42 14.93 -4.83 -0.51
CA ILE A 42 14.76 -3.66 0.36
C ILE A 42 15.86 -3.73 1.40
N GLN A 43 16.68 -2.68 1.48
CA GLN A 43 17.65 -2.51 2.53
C GLN A 43 17.04 -1.72 3.68
N HIS A 44 17.41 -2.05 4.90
CA HIS A 44 16.98 -1.35 6.09
C HIS A 44 18.14 -0.63 6.76
N ILE A 45 17.89 0.60 7.17
CA ILE A 45 18.80 1.38 8.00
C ILE A 45 18.07 1.90 9.23
N GLU A 46 18.74 1.82 10.38
CA GLU A 46 18.31 2.49 11.60
C GLU A 46 19.22 3.67 11.88
N GLY A 47 18.65 4.80 12.26
CA GLY A 47 19.42 5.99 12.57
C GLY A 47 18.63 7.03 13.34
N VAL A 48 19.32 8.08 13.76
CA VAL A 48 18.73 9.24 14.43
C VAL A 48 18.45 10.31 13.39
N VAL A 49 17.26 10.91 13.43
CA VAL A 49 16.90 12.00 12.51
C VAL A 49 17.70 13.25 12.86
N ALA A 50 18.55 13.70 11.94
CA ALA A 50 19.26 14.96 12.06
C ALA A 50 18.38 16.14 11.59
N ARG A 51 17.62 15.95 10.51
CA ARG A 51 16.71 16.96 9.95
C ARG A 51 15.45 16.31 9.39
N ALA A 52 14.32 16.99 9.57
CA ALA A 52 13.04 16.65 8.96
C ALA A 52 12.43 17.92 8.35
N SER A 53 11.89 17.80 7.15
CA SER A 53 11.18 18.89 6.47
C SER A 53 10.03 18.33 5.62
N SER A 54 9.11 19.19 5.23
CA SER A 54 8.03 18.86 4.31
C SER A 54 7.82 20.00 3.33
N GLU A 55 7.55 19.65 2.08
CA GLU A 55 7.21 20.58 1.02
C GLU A 55 5.82 20.24 0.51
N THR A 56 4.90 21.22 0.53
CA THR A 56 3.54 21.04 -0.01
C THR A 56 3.41 21.83 -1.30
N LEU A 57 3.23 21.11 -2.40
CA LEU A 57 2.97 21.66 -3.73
C LEU A 57 1.54 21.32 -4.16
N GLN A 58 1.05 21.89 -5.27
CA GLN A 58 -0.24 21.52 -5.86
C GLN A 58 -0.35 20.01 -6.15
N ALA A 59 0.78 19.33 -6.38
CA ALA A 59 0.85 17.91 -6.67
C ALA A 59 0.82 17.00 -5.42
N GLY A 60 0.90 17.56 -4.21
CA GLY A 60 0.95 16.81 -2.95
C GLY A 60 2.06 17.29 -2.02
N THR A 61 2.13 16.65 -0.85
CA THR A 61 3.19 16.88 0.14
C THR A 61 4.30 15.86 -0.01
N THR A 62 5.55 16.30 -0.01
CA THR A 62 6.74 15.44 0.04
C THR A 62 7.46 15.68 1.35
N TYR A 63 7.74 14.62 2.08
CA TYR A 63 8.53 14.64 3.31
C TYR A 63 9.98 14.31 3.00
N TYR A 64 10.88 15.03 3.66
CA TYR A 64 12.32 14.89 3.53
C TYR A 64 12.92 14.57 4.90
N LEU A 65 13.75 13.54 4.96
CA LEU A 65 14.46 13.10 6.16
C LEU A 65 15.95 12.98 5.88
N TYR A 66 16.75 13.48 6.82
CA TYR A 66 18.19 13.30 6.83
C TYR A 66 18.59 12.67 8.16
N LEU A 67 19.34 11.56 8.11
CA LEU A 67 19.81 10.86 9.30
C LEU A 67 21.24 11.27 9.65
N GLU A 68 21.59 11.17 10.93
CA GLU A 68 22.97 11.38 11.39
C GLU A 68 23.92 10.35 10.76
N ASN A 69 25.06 10.82 10.27
CA ASN A 69 26.12 9.99 9.68
C ASN A 69 25.70 9.17 8.44
N VAL A 70 24.57 9.51 7.81
CA VAL A 70 24.12 8.90 6.55
C VAL A 70 24.10 9.98 5.47
N PRO A 71 24.92 9.86 4.41
CA PRO A 71 25.02 10.89 3.37
C PRO A 71 23.90 10.79 2.33
N HIS A 72 22.67 10.49 2.74
CA HIS A 72 21.52 10.36 1.84
C HIS A 72 20.33 11.17 2.36
N LEU A 73 19.61 11.80 1.42
CA LEU A 73 18.35 12.48 1.68
C LEU A 73 17.20 11.53 1.35
N PHE A 74 16.44 11.14 2.36
CA PHE A 74 15.31 10.24 2.19
C PHE A 74 14.04 11.01 1.89
N THR A 75 13.24 10.54 0.94
CA THR A 75 11.96 11.17 0.55
C THR A 75 10.79 10.22 0.63
N ALA A 76 9.61 10.74 0.98
CA ALA A 76 8.37 9.97 0.91
C ALA A 76 7.13 10.86 0.80
N GLY A 77 6.05 10.28 0.27
CA GLY A 77 4.73 10.89 0.31
C GLY A 77 4.01 10.66 1.65
N PRO A 78 2.89 11.38 1.90
CA PRO A 78 2.11 11.30 3.14
C PRO A 78 1.52 9.92 3.40
N GLY A 79 1.32 9.12 2.35
CA GLY A 79 0.71 7.79 2.45
C GLY A 79 1.64 6.70 2.99
N LEU A 80 2.95 6.95 3.12
CA LEU A 80 3.89 5.92 3.53
C LEU A 80 3.69 5.49 4.99
N SER A 81 3.56 6.46 5.90
CA SER A 81 3.37 6.19 7.33
C SER A 81 2.87 7.43 8.04
N SER A 82 1.85 7.28 8.88
CA SER A 82 1.37 8.39 9.73
C SER A 82 2.42 8.84 10.74
N LYS A 83 3.34 7.94 11.14
CA LYS A 83 4.44 8.27 12.05
C LYS A 83 5.45 9.22 11.42
N LEU A 84 5.59 9.20 10.10
CA LEU A 84 6.51 10.07 9.37
C LEU A 84 6.17 11.55 9.56
N ILE A 85 4.87 11.86 9.46
CA ILE A 85 4.34 13.23 9.54
C ILE A 85 4.66 13.90 10.88
N VAL A 86 4.75 13.11 11.95
CA VAL A 86 4.98 13.58 13.32
C VAL A 86 6.41 13.41 13.80
N THR A 87 7.29 12.85 12.96
CA THR A 87 8.70 12.60 13.29
C THR A 87 9.48 13.90 13.45
N ARG A 88 10.37 13.96 14.43
CA ARG A 88 11.19 15.14 14.75
C ARG A 88 12.68 14.83 14.76
N PRO A 89 13.56 15.84 14.58
CA PRO A 89 14.98 15.67 14.84
C PRO A 89 15.24 15.11 16.24
N GLY A 90 16.13 14.13 16.35
CA GLY A 90 16.42 13.36 17.56
C GLY A 90 15.66 12.03 17.68
N ASP A 91 14.63 11.79 16.87
CA ASP A 91 13.92 10.50 16.88
C ASP A 91 14.77 9.39 16.25
N LYS A 92 14.71 8.19 16.84
CA LYS A 92 15.27 6.98 16.24
C LYS A 92 14.25 6.40 15.28
N VAL A 93 14.65 6.20 14.03
CA VAL A 93 13.77 5.70 12.96
C VAL A 93 14.41 4.50 12.26
N LYS A 94 13.55 3.71 11.63
CA LYS A 94 13.92 2.62 10.73
C LYS A 94 13.36 2.93 9.35
N ILE A 95 14.23 2.95 8.34
CA ILE A 95 13.89 3.27 6.96
C ILE A 95 14.20 2.05 6.10
N GLY A 96 13.22 1.63 5.28
CA GLY A 96 13.41 0.67 4.21
C GLY A 96 13.51 1.40 2.87
N PHE A 97 14.53 1.10 2.08
CA PHE A 97 14.77 1.73 0.78
C PHE A 97 15.41 0.76 -0.21
N TYR A 98 15.29 1.05 -1.50
CA TYR A 98 16.02 0.33 -2.54
C TYR A 98 17.36 1.02 -2.76
N ALA A 99 18.45 0.24 -2.77
CA ALA A 99 19.78 0.77 -3.05
C ALA A 99 19.80 1.46 -4.43
N SER A 100 20.30 2.69 -4.45
CA SER A 100 20.47 3.51 -5.65
C SER A 100 21.80 4.25 -5.56
N ASP A 101 22.35 4.62 -6.71
CA ASP A 101 23.50 5.51 -6.88
C ASP A 101 23.15 7.01 -6.73
N LYS A 102 21.97 7.32 -6.18
CA LYS A 102 21.45 8.69 -6.07
C LYS A 102 21.56 9.18 -4.63
N ASP A 103 21.86 10.47 -4.49
CA ASP A 103 21.92 11.13 -3.17
C ASP A 103 20.54 11.29 -2.52
N VAL A 104 19.49 11.36 -3.35
CA VAL A 104 18.09 11.44 -2.93
C VAL A 104 17.42 10.10 -3.18
N VAL A 105 16.97 9.45 -2.11
CA VAL A 105 16.46 8.08 -2.15
C VAL A 105 15.02 8.02 -1.64
N PRO A 106 14.05 7.54 -2.43
CA PRO A 106 12.69 7.37 -1.97
C PRO A 106 12.59 6.20 -0.98
N MET A 107 11.89 6.43 0.13
CA MET A 107 11.61 5.41 1.13
C MET A 107 10.47 4.51 0.66
N SER A 108 10.62 3.21 0.89
CA SER A 108 9.60 2.19 0.65
C SER A 108 8.93 1.74 1.94
N GLU A 109 9.63 1.83 3.07
CA GLU A 109 9.10 1.52 4.39
C GLU A 109 9.61 2.56 5.40
N PHE A 110 8.79 2.89 6.40
CA PHE A 110 9.18 3.82 7.45
C PHE A 110 8.51 3.45 8.79
N ASP A 111 9.32 3.38 9.84
CA ASP A 111 8.85 3.31 11.21
C ASP A 111 9.63 4.26 12.11
N ASN A 112 8.92 4.93 13.02
CA ASN A 112 9.54 5.74 14.07
C ASN A 112 9.53 4.91 15.37
N LEU A 113 10.73 4.51 15.80
CA LEU A 113 10.97 3.68 16.98
C LEU A 113 10.86 4.49 18.28
N SER A 114 11.04 5.81 18.22
CA SER A 114 10.82 6.73 19.34
C SER A 114 9.33 7.00 19.61
N LEU A 115 8.44 6.61 18.69
CA LEU A 115 6.98 6.78 18.82
C LEU A 115 6.26 5.41 18.86
N PRO A 116 6.34 4.70 20.00
CA PRO A 116 5.58 3.46 20.18
C PRO A 116 4.09 3.79 20.38
N LEU A 117 3.28 3.50 19.38
CA LEU A 117 1.83 3.56 19.49
C LEU A 117 1.33 2.23 20.05
N SER A 118 1.06 2.18 21.36
CA SER A 118 0.46 1.00 22.00
C SER A 118 -1.06 0.99 21.79
N LYS A 119 -1.61 -0.15 21.35
CA LYS A 119 -3.06 -0.33 21.22
C LYS A 119 -3.73 -0.21 22.59
N SER A 120 -4.81 0.56 22.65
CA SER A 120 -5.67 0.64 23.84
C SER A 120 -6.50 -0.63 24.01
N VAL A 121 -6.89 -0.96 25.25
CA VAL A 121 -7.82 -2.06 25.58
C VAL A 121 -9.13 -1.94 24.79
N LEU A 122 -9.62 -0.71 24.60
CA LEU A 122 -10.85 -0.45 23.83
C LEU A 122 -10.64 -0.70 22.33
N GLN A 123 -9.47 -0.34 21.79
CA GLN A 123 -9.14 -0.61 20.39
C GLN A 123 -9.00 -2.10 20.12
N GLY A 124 -8.38 -2.85 21.04
CA GLY A 124 -8.28 -4.30 20.93
C GLY A 124 -9.65 -4.99 20.89
N LYS A 125 -10.62 -4.52 21.69
CA LYS A 125 -11.98 -5.07 21.69
C LYS A 125 -12.76 -4.76 20.41
N VAL A 126 -12.55 -3.57 19.83
CA VAL A 126 -13.16 -3.20 18.54
C VAL A 126 -12.58 -4.04 17.41
N GLU A 127 -11.26 -4.23 17.38
CA GLU A 127 -10.59 -5.04 16.36
C GLU A 127 -11.00 -6.51 16.42
N SER A 128 -11.09 -7.11 17.63
CA SER A 128 -11.57 -8.49 17.77
C SER A 128 -13.01 -8.64 17.28
N SER A 129 -13.90 -7.71 17.66
CA SER A 129 -15.30 -7.74 17.20
C SER A 129 -15.43 -7.53 15.68
N ALA A 130 -14.63 -6.65 15.07
CA ALA A 130 -14.64 -6.43 13.62
C ALA A 130 -14.12 -7.64 12.84
N THR A 131 -13.11 -8.32 13.38
CA THR A 131 -12.55 -9.54 12.77
C THR A 131 -13.54 -10.70 12.84
N GLU A 132 -14.23 -10.85 13.97
CA GLU A 132 -15.31 -11.84 14.13
C GLU A 132 -16.47 -11.57 13.16
N HIS A 133 -16.95 -10.33 13.07
CA HIS A 133 -18.02 -9.95 12.15
C HIS A 133 -17.64 -10.20 10.69
N ARG A 134 -16.44 -9.82 10.28
CA ARG A 134 -15.95 -10.06 8.91
C ARG A 134 -15.87 -11.55 8.57
N SER A 135 -15.37 -12.37 9.50
CA SER A 135 -15.31 -13.83 9.29
C SER A 135 -16.69 -14.49 9.23
N GLN A 136 -17.66 -13.98 9.99
CA GLN A 136 -19.05 -14.47 9.94
C GLN A 136 -19.75 -14.04 8.66
N GLU A 137 -19.55 -12.79 8.21
CA GLU A 137 -20.10 -12.29 6.94
C GLU A 137 -19.54 -13.08 5.75
N GLU A 138 -18.22 -13.25 5.67
CA GLU A 138 -17.56 -14.07 4.65
C GLU A 138 -18.08 -15.52 4.66
N ALA A 139 -18.23 -16.15 5.83
CA ALA A 139 -18.78 -17.50 5.94
C ALA A 139 -20.26 -17.59 5.50
N THR A 140 -21.07 -16.55 5.75
CA THR A 140 -22.48 -16.52 5.31
C THR A 140 -22.62 -16.25 3.81
N GLU A 141 -21.75 -15.44 3.21
CA GLU A 141 -21.71 -15.20 1.77
C GLU A 141 -21.24 -16.43 1.00
N ASP A 142 -20.23 -17.13 1.50
CA ASP A 142 -19.78 -18.40 0.95
C ASP A 142 -20.89 -19.45 1.03
N ALA A 143 -21.58 -19.57 2.17
CA ALA A 143 -22.68 -20.50 2.34
C ALA A 143 -23.85 -20.21 1.38
N LYS A 144 -24.21 -18.93 1.18
CA LYS A 144 -25.23 -18.52 0.20
C LYS A 144 -24.80 -18.81 -1.23
N THR A 145 -23.55 -18.55 -1.56
CA THR A 145 -22.99 -18.80 -2.90
C THR A 145 -22.95 -20.30 -3.22
N VAL A 146 -22.60 -21.13 -2.23
CA VAL A 146 -22.66 -22.60 -2.34
C VAL A 146 -24.11 -23.08 -2.50
N LEU A 147 -25.05 -22.56 -1.71
CA LEU A 147 -26.47 -22.91 -1.80
C LEU A 147 -27.11 -22.52 -3.14
N GLU A 148 -26.81 -21.34 -3.67
CA GLU A 148 -27.29 -20.90 -4.98
C GLU A 148 -26.69 -21.74 -6.12
N ARG A 149 -25.42 -22.15 -6.01
CA ARG A 149 -24.83 -23.14 -6.92
C ARG A 149 -25.53 -24.50 -6.82
N MET A 150 -25.91 -24.94 -5.61
CA MET A 150 -26.62 -26.22 -5.41
C MET A 150 -28.06 -26.20 -5.96
N LYS A 151 -28.78 -25.08 -5.85
CA LYS A 151 -30.14 -24.94 -6.40
C LYS A 151 -30.18 -24.94 -7.92
N ASN A 152 -29.10 -24.48 -8.56
CA ASN A 152 -29.00 -24.41 -10.03
C ASN A 152 -28.43 -25.69 -10.67
N LEU A 153 -28.13 -26.73 -9.89
CA LEU A 153 -27.77 -28.06 -10.40
C LEU A 153 -29.03 -28.85 -10.77
N THR A 154 -28.97 -29.58 -11.87
CA THR A 154 -30.10 -30.41 -12.32
C THR A 154 -30.20 -31.72 -11.51
N PRO A 155 -31.40 -32.35 -11.41
CA PRO A 155 -31.61 -33.54 -10.57
C PRO A 155 -30.68 -34.72 -10.87
N LYS A 156 -30.09 -34.79 -12.07
CA LYS A 156 -29.15 -35.83 -12.48
C LYS A 156 -27.76 -35.71 -11.83
N GLU A 157 -27.32 -34.52 -11.45
CA GLU A 157 -26.01 -34.30 -10.82
C GLU A 157 -26.05 -34.51 -9.30
N LEU A 158 -27.23 -34.32 -8.69
CA LEU A 158 -27.48 -34.60 -7.27
C LEU A 158 -27.39 -36.12 -6.94
N GLN A 159 -27.67 -36.97 -7.93
CA GLN A 159 -27.64 -38.43 -7.78
C GLN A 159 -26.20 -39.02 -7.85
N GLU A 160 -25.26 -38.31 -8.50
CA GLU A 160 -23.84 -38.68 -8.57
C GLU A 160 -23.10 -38.36 -7.26
N LEU A 161 -23.49 -37.29 -6.56
CA LEU A 161 -22.94 -36.93 -5.24
C LEU A 161 -23.35 -37.91 -4.13
N GLY A 162 -24.56 -38.47 -4.19
CA GLY A 162 -25.03 -39.50 -3.26
C GLY A 162 -24.28 -40.84 -3.37
N LYS A 163 -23.58 -41.10 -4.48
CA LYS A 163 -22.77 -42.31 -4.67
C LYS A 163 -21.32 -42.18 -4.20
N LYS A 164 -20.85 -40.98 -3.87
CA LYS A 164 -19.47 -40.72 -3.42
C LYS A 164 -19.31 -40.51 -1.91
N VAL A 165 -20.38 -40.64 -1.11
CA VAL A 165 -20.25 -40.67 0.35
C VAL A 165 -19.85 -42.10 0.76
N PRO A 166 -18.64 -42.34 1.28
CA PRO A 166 -18.29 -43.65 1.80
C PRO A 166 -19.12 -43.95 3.05
N PRO A 167 -19.56 -45.20 3.26
CA PRO A 167 -20.29 -45.58 4.46
C PRO A 167 -19.40 -45.35 5.69
N LYS A 168 -19.96 -44.71 6.72
CA LYS A 168 -19.37 -44.67 8.06
C LYS A 168 -19.08 -46.11 8.50
N LYS A 169 -17.81 -46.42 8.71
CA LYS A 169 -17.37 -47.48 9.62
C LYS A 169 -17.06 -46.86 10.96
#